data_AF-A0A380DXU7-F1
#
_entry.id   AF-A0A380DXU7-F1
#
_cell.length_a   1.000
_cell.length_b   1.000
_cell.length_c   1.000
_cell.angle_alpha   90.00
_cell.angle_beta   90.00
_cell.angle_gamma   90.00
#
_symmetry.space_group_name_H-M   'P 1'
#
loop_
_entity.id
_entity.type
_entity.pdbx_description
1 polymer ?
#
loop_
_entity_poly.entity_id
_entity_poly.type
_entity_poly.pdbx_seq_one_letter_code
_entity_poly.pdbx_strand_id
1 'polypeptide(L)'
;MKSGQTLSEITSKSITQLEQVIQLEKPDMVLVHGDTMTTFAGGLAAFYNQVPIGHVEAGLRSYDKYSPFPEEVNRQLVGVLADLHLHLLKMLHRIC
;
A
#
# COMPACT_ATOMS: atom_id res chain seq x y z
N MET A 1 14.63 13.16 -1.88
CA MET A 1 14.94 12.12 -0.87
C MET A 1 16.16 12.58 -0.10
N LYS A 2 16.16 12.52 1.23
CA LYS A 2 17.39 12.77 1.99
C LYS A 2 18.25 11.51 1.92
N SER A 3 19.55 11.65 1.73
CA SER A 3 20.48 10.52 1.73
C SER A 3 20.53 9.89 3.13
N GLY A 4 20.55 8.56 3.21
CA GLY A 4 20.70 7.81 4.46
C GLY A 4 19.43 7.52 5.26
N GLN A 5 18.23 7.77 4.72
CA GLN A 5 16.98 7.45 5.42
C GLN A 5 16.73 5.94 5.45
N THR A 6 16.31 5.42 6.60
CA THR A 6 15.91 4.02 6.75
C THR A 6 14.49 3.80 6.20
N LEU A 7 14.16 2.56 5.83
CA LEU A 7 12.79 2.19 5.43
C LEU A 7 11.77 2.53 6.54
N SER A 8 12.14 2.32 7.81
CA SER A 8 11.31 2.65 8.97
C SER A 8 11.01 4.15 9.07
N GLU A 9 12.01 5.00 8.84
CA GLU A 9 11.82 6.46 8.85
C GLU A 9 10.91 6.93 7.72
N ILE A 10 11.12 6.40 6.51
CA ILE A 10 10.29 6.74 5.34
C ILE A 10 8.84 6.32 5.61
N THR A 11 8.64 5.12 6.16
CA THR A 11 7.31 4.58 6.45
C THR A 11 6.59 5.40 7.52
N SER A 12 7.23 5.63 8.68
CA SER A 12 6.66 6.40 9.78
C SER A 12 6.26 7.81 9.36
N LYS A 13 7.13 8.49 8.60
CA LYS A 13 6.84 9.82 8.05
C LYS A 13 5.71 9.81 7.03
N SER A 14 5.64 8.78 6.19
CA SER A 14 4.61 8.68 5.16
C SER A 14 3.23 8.44 5.77
N ILE A 15 3.12 7.56 6.76
CA ILE A 15 1.84 7.26 7.43
C ILE A 15 1.26 8.54 8.06
N THR A 16 2.06 9.24 8.87
CA THR A 16 1.61 10.43 9.60
C THR A 16 1.23 11.59 8.67
N GLN A 17 1.97 11.80 7.59
CA GLN A 17 1.65 12.85 6.61
C GLN A 17 0.43 12.49 5.75
N LEU A 18 0.30 11.24 5.32
CA LEU A 18 -0.85 10.81 4.52
C LEU A 18 -2.14 10.79 5.36
N GLU A 19 -2.07 10.40 6.63
CA GLU A 19 -3.19 10.49 7.57
C GLU A 19 -3.72 11.93 7.70
N GLN A 20 -2.82 12.91 7.83
CA GLN A 20 -3.23 14.33 7.89
C GLN A 20 -4.01 14.75 6.63
N VAL A 21 -3.55 14.33 5.46
CA VAL A 21 -4.24 14.63 4.18
C VAL A 21 -5.58 13.92 4.12
N ILE A 22 -5.67 12.66 4.52
CA ILE A 22 -6.92 11.88 4.51
C ILE A 22 -7.96 12.52 5.45
N GLN A 23 -7.55 12.97 6.63
CA GLN A 23 -8.45 13.64 7.58
C GLN A 23 -8.93 15.00 7.08
N LEU A 24 -8.08 15.72 6.34
CA LEU A 24 -8.40 17.01 5.74
C LEU A 24 -9.38 16.87 4.57
N GLU A 25 -9.03 16.02 3.60
CA GLU A 25 -9.76 15.89 2.34
C GLU A 25 -11.01 14.99 2.46
N LYS A 26 -11.04 14.10 3.45
CA LYS A 26 -12.13 13.12 3.67
C LYS A 26 -12.55 12.40 2.38
N PRO A 27 -11.62 11.74 1.68
CA PRO A 27 -11.93 11.08 0.42
C PRO A 27 -12.88 9.89 0.64
N ASP A 28 -13.76 9.64 -0.32
CA ASP A 28 -14.64 8.46 -0.32
C ASP A 28 -13.86 7.15 -0.52
N MET A 29 -12.66 7.23 -1.12
CA MET A 29 -11.76 6.10 -1.35
C MET A 29 -10.32 6.59 -1.55
N VAL A 30 -9.35 5.81 -1.10
CA VAL A 30 -7.91 6.01 -1.37
C VAL A 30 -7.43 4.97 -2.37
N LEU A 31 -6.79 5.43 -3.45
CA LEU A 31 -6.14 4.54 -4.42
C LEU A 31 -4.65 4.47 -4.16
N VAL A 32 -4.13 3.24 -4.07
CA VAL A 32 -2.70 2.95 -3.91
C VAL A 32 -2.22 2.10 -5.07
N HIS A 33 -0.96 2.27 -5.49
CA HIS A 33 -0.43 1.65 -6.70
C HIS A 33 0.84 0.83 -6.45
N GLY A 34 0.82 -0.44 -6.84
CA GLY A 34 2.01 -1.30 -6.83
C GLY A 34 2.39 -1.78 -5.43
N ASP A 35 3.67 -1.64 -5.06
CA ASP A 35 4.30 -2.38 -3.96
C ASP A 35 5.35 -1.58 -3.18
N THR A 36 5.38 -0.26 -3.38
CA THR A 36 6.35 0.62 -2.72
C THR A 36 5.98 0.85 -1.25
N MET A 37 6.92 1.37 -0.46
CA MET A 37 6.65 1.76 0.94
C MET A 37 5.51 2.78 1.06
N THR A 38 5.35 3.67 0.08
CA THR A 38 4.26 4.67 0.06
C THR A 38 2.91 3.99 -0.15
N THR A 39 2.84 2.93 -0.96
CA THR A 39 1.62 2.12 -1.16
C THR A 39 1.14 1.55 0.17
N PHE A 40 2.06 0.93 0.91
CA PHE A 40 1.75 0.36 2.23
C PHE A 40 1.37 1.44 3.24
N ALA A 41 2.15 2.53 3.31
CA ALA A 41 1.87 3.62 4.23
C ALA A 41 0.52 4.30 3.96
N GLY A 42 0.16 4.52 2.69
CA GLY A 42 -1.12 5.12 2.30
C GLY A 42 -2.30 4.20 2.56
N GLY A 43 -2.17 2.91 2.25
CA GLY A 43 -3.18 1.91 2.58
C GLY A 43 -3.42 1.81 4.08
N LEU A 44 -2.34 1.79 4.88
CA LEU A 44 -2.47 1.72 6.34
C LEU A 44 -3.08 3.00 6.94
N ALA A 45 -2.70 4.18 6.44
CA ALA A 45 -3.29 5.44 6.88
C ALA A 45 -4.79 5.53 6.55
N ALA A 46 -5.21 5.06 5.36
CA ALA A 46 -6.61 4.98 4.97
C ALA A 46 -7.39 4.00 5.86
N PHE A 47 -6.80 2.83 6.13
CA PHE A 47 -7.39 1.81 7.02
C PHE A 47 -7.64 2.37 8.43
N TYR A 48 -6.68 3.08 9.03
CA TYR A 48 -6.86 3.71 10.34
C TYR A 48 -7.98 4.75 10.39
N ASN A 49 -8.24 5.42 9.27
CA ASN A 49 -9.30 6.41 9.14
C ASN A 49 -10.60 5.82 8.57
N GLN A 50 -10.70 4.49 8.46
CA GLN A 50 -11.87 3.76 7.95
C GLN A 50 -12.32 4.20 6.55
N VAL A 51 -11.36 4.60 5.71
CA VAL A 51 -11.61 4.97 4.32
C VAL A 51 -11.37 3.76 3.42
N PRO A 52 -12.30 3.45 2.49
CA PRO A 52 -12.12 2.37 1.52
C PRO A 52 -10.83 2.47 0.71
N ILE A 53 -10.21 1.34 0.39
CA ILE A 53 -8.91 1.27 -0.30
C ILE A 53 -9.03 0.51 -1.62
N GLY A 54 -8.59 1.13 -2.71
CA GLY A 54 -8.40 0.50 -4.01
C GLY A 54 -6.92 0.24 -4.31
N HIS A 55 -6.54 -1.03 -4.51
CA HIS A 55 -5.17 -1.40 -4.87
C HIS A 55 -5.04 -1.61 -6.37
N VAL A 56 -4.38 -0.67 -7.04
CA VAL A 56 -4.01 -0.74 -8.46
C VAL A 56 -2.74 -1.59 -8.62
N GLU A 57 -2.73 -2.46 -9.65
CA GLU A 57 -1.68 -3.46 -9.87
C GLU A 57 -1.67 -4.54 -8.76
N ALA A 58 -2.86 -4.92 -8.30
CA ALA A 58 -3.01 -5.94 -7.27
C ALA A 58 -2.64 -7.35 -7.77
N GLY A 59 -2.11 -8.16 -6.84
CA GLY A 59 -2.06 -9.62 -6.96
C GLY A 59 -0.78 -10.25 -7.53
N LEU A 60 0.22 -9.48 -7.97
CA LEU A 60 1.55 -10.02 -8.31
C LEU A 60 2.18 -10.69 -7.07
N ARG A 61 2.89 -11.81 -7.23
CA ARG A 61 3.58 -12.52 -6.13
C ARG A 61 4.86 -13.18 -6.58
N SER A 62 5.91 -13.09 -5.77
CA SER A 62 7.07 -13.99 -5.83
C SER A 62 6.98 -15.13 -4.81
N TYR A 63 6.21 -14.95 -3.73
CA TYR A 63 6.19 -15.80 -2.54
C TYR A 63 7.54 -15.93 -1.81
N ASP A 64 8.51 -15.08 -2.15
CA ASP A 64 9.76 -14.93 -1.40
C ASP A 64 9.76 -13.58 -0.68
N LYS A 65 9.62 -13.64 0.65
CA LYS A 65 9.55 -12.47 1.53
C LYS A 65 10.72 -11.50 1.35
N TYR A 66 11.90 -12.02 1.00
CA TYR A 66 13.12 -11.22 0.87
C TYR A 66 13.53 -11.01 -0.59
N SER A 67 12.67 -11.37 -1.56
CA SER A 67 12.93 -11.15 -2.98
C SER A 67 11.63 -11.05 -3.80
N PRO A 68 11.28 -9.88 -4.36
CA PRO A 68 11.96 -8.59 -4.20
C PRO A 68 11.75 -8.00 -2.79
N PHE A 69 12.80 -7.38 -2.23
CA PHE A 69 12.77 -6.77 -0.89
C PHE A 69 12.74 -5.23 -0.98
N PRO A 70 11.78 -4.56 -0.32
CA PRO A 70 10.70 -5.07 0.55
C PRO A 70 9.35 -5.32 -0.16
N GLU A 71 9.33 -5.28 -1.49
CA GLU A 71 8.11 -5.14 -2.29
C GLU A 71 7.15 -6.33 -2.16
N GLU A 72 7.64 -7.57 -2.03
CA GLU A 72 6.77 -8.74 -1.83
C GLU A 72 5.94 -8.65 -0.54
N VAL A 73 6.53 -8.14 0.55
CA VAL A 73 5.80 -7.94 1.81
C VAL A 73 4.79 -6.82 1.66
N ASN A 74 5.20 -5.70 1.08
CA ASN A 74 4.32 -4.53 0.92
C ASN A 74 3.05 -4.87 0.13
N ARG A 75 3.18 -5.56 -1.01
CA ARG A 75 2.02 -5.91 -1.84
C ARG A 75 1.07 -6.91 -1.17
N GLN A 76 1.60 -7.83 -0.36
CA GLN A 76 0.77 -8.77 0.40
C GLN A 76 0.00 -8.05 1.51
N LEU A 77 0.68 -7.17 2.26
CA LEU A 77 0.04 -6.38 3.31
C LEU A 77 -1.03 -5.44 2.74
N VAL A 78 -0.75 -4.73 1.66
CA VAL A 78 -1.75 -3.87 0.99
C VAL A 78 -2.91 -4.69 0.45
N GLY A 79 -2.64 -5.91 -0.06
CA GLY A 79 -3.67 -6.83 -0.49
C GLY A 79 -4.68 -7.16 0.61
N VAL A 80 -4.24 -7.33 1.86
CA VAL A 80 -5.11 -7.56 3.03
C VAL A 80 -5.95 -6.33 3.38
N LEU A 81 -5.41 -5.12 3.18
CA LEU A 81 -6.08 -3.87 3.52
C LEU A 81 -7.09 -3.41 2.46
N ALA A 82 -6.92 -3.84 1.20
CA ALA A 82 -7.70 -3.32 0.08
C ALA A 82 -9.12 -3.91 0.02
N ASP A 83 -10.11 -3.04 -0.15
CA ASP A 83 -11.51 -3.40 -0.42
C ASP A 83 -11.75 -3.70 -1.90
N LEU A 84 -10.92 -3.12 -2.78
CA LEU A 84 -11.00 -3.31 -4.23
C LEU A 84 -9.63 -3.63 -4.82
N HIS A 85 -9.51 -4.79 -5.46
CA HIS A 85 -8.28 -5.22 -6.15
C HIS A 85 -8.39 -5.04 -7.66
N LEU A 86 -7.64 -4.08 -8.19
CA LEU A 86 -7.57 -3.77 -9.62
C LEU A 86 -6.39 -4.51 -10.25
N HIS A 87 -6.66 -5.74 -10.66
CA HIS A 87 -5.69 -6.67 -11.26
C HIS A 87 -5.34 -6.29 -12.70
N LEU A 88 -4.05 -6.39 -13.08
CA LEU A 88 -3.64 -6.25 -14.49
C LEU A 88 -4.03 -7.46 -15.35
N LEU A 89 -3.99 -8.66 -14.77
CA LEU A 89 -4.23 -9.93 -15.46
C LEU A 89 -5.32 -10.73 -14.76
N LYS A 90 -6.18 -11.39 -15.54
CA LYS A 90 -7.32 -12.19 -15.03
C LYS A 90 -6.91 -13.26 -14.02
N MET A 91 -5.69 -13.80 -14.11
CA MET A 91 -5.20 -14.87 -13.24
C MET A 91 -4.92 -14.41 -11.81
N LEU A 92 -4.71 -13.11 -11.58
CA LEU A 92 -4.34 -12.57 -10.27
C LEU A 92 -5.51 -12.47 -9.28
N HIS A 93 -6.75 -12.67 -9.74
CA HIS A 93 -7.97 -12.57 -8.92
C HIS A 93 -8.04 -13.59 -7.76
N ARG A 94 -7.23 -14.65 -7.80
CA ARG A 94 -7.20 -15.70 -6.77
C ARG A 94 -6.03 -15.57 -5.78
N ILE A 95 -5.26 -14.49 -5.86
CA ILE A 95 -3.92 -14.38 -5.25
C ILE A 95 -3.84 -13.26 -4.20
N CYS A 96 -4.87 -12.39 -4.13
CA CYS A 96 -5.03 -11.38 -3.11
C CYS A 96 -5.70 -11.94 -1.86
#